data_AF-A0AA38XXZ2-F1
#
_entry.id   AF-A0AA38XXZ2-F1
#
_cell.length_a   1.000
_cell.length_b   1.000
_cell.length_c   1.000
_cell.angle_alpha   90.00
_cell.angle_beta   90.00
_cell.angle_gamma   90.00
#
_symmetry.space_group_name_H-M   'P 1'
#
loop_
_entity.id
_entity.type
_entity.pdbx_description
1 polymer ?
#
loop_
_entity_poly.entity_id
_entity_poly.type
_entity_poly.pdbx_seq_one_letter_code
_entity_poly.pdbx_strand_id
1 'polypeptide(L)'
;MNYTQTKQIFKSTTDEPLRQRRTVLTTVIAGAGVLSLLLLPHGVTHAEAPAGESPVKHDKYINGDHPHGHDKRLVPHQAPINIKHAVHNTKGHLADVYAHLEHESLDITRLPVEEAILTAAPNVPPRITRDHPVVLRVDLSTTVKKSQLTGAYKYEQWTFNDQVPGPFIRARVGDVVELTLTNKDENGMPHNIDSHAFLGPGGGSAVTTTELNQSKTARFKLLCPGLFVYHCAAGPVPVHIANGMFGLMYVQPAEGDLPTVDKEYYVMQSEWYHEPPEVDDDGRKSSEVEFSYPNALREEPEAVFFNGKESALTRDKPLKASVNDTVRIFFGNAGPNLTSSFHVIGGNFRRAYRDGDVLSPPAQFTSTLSVPPGGATIVDMHMLVPGTMTLVDHAIFRLDKGAVGYLNVSGKPRPDIYQSVQPPAPCPGCKLHP
;
A
#
# COMPACT_ATOMS: atom_id res chain seq x y z
N MET A 1 1.54 -22.74 35.20
CA MET A 1 2.76 -22.56 36.02
C MET A 1 3.95 -22.49 35.09
N ASN A 2 4.69 -21.38 35.18
CA ASN A 2 6.04 -21.06 34.68
C ASN A 2 6.34 -21.05 33.17
N TYR A 3 6.15 -19.86 32.60
CA TYR A 3 6.87 -19.31 31.45
C TYR A 3 8.22 -18.74 31.92
N THR A 4 9.34 -19.39 31.57
CA THR A 4 10.68 -18.76 31.69
C THR A 4 11.66 -19.36 30.68
N GLN A 5 11.62 -18.93 29.42
CA GLN A 5 12.72 -19.22 28.50
C GLN A 5 12.90 -18.18 27.38
N THR A 6 13.00 -16.91 27.75
CA THR A 6 13.46 -15.87 26.78
C THR A 6 14.26 -14.73 27.42
N LYS A 7 14.95 -14.99 28.54
CA LYS A 7 15.84 -14.02 29.20
C LYS A 7 17.25 -14.57 29.43
N GLN A 8 17.94 -15.01 28.39
CA GLN A 8 19.39 -15.24 28.48
C GLN A 8 20.11 -15.03 27.16
N ILE A 9 20.08 -13.80 26.64
CA ILE A 9 21.19 -13.28 25.83
C ILE A 9 21.37 -11.83 26.27
N PHE A 10 22.62 -11.38 26.44
CA PHE A 10 23.09 -10.07 26.94
C PHE A 10 23.39 -9.95 28.45
N LYS A 11 24.59 -10.41 28.83
CA LYS A 11 25.46 -9.72 29.81
C LYS A 11 26.92 -9.85 29.35
N SER A 12 27.55 -8.71 29.04
CA SER A 12 28.98 -8.60 28.77
C SER A 12 29.78 -8.65 30.07
N THR A 13 30.82 -9.46 30.10
CA THR A 13 31.74 -9.69 31.23
C THR A 13 32.97 -8.78 31.16
N THR A 14 33.37 -8.23 32.31
CA THR A 14 34.72 -7.73 32.61
C THR A 14 35.33 -8.49 33.79
N ASP A 15 36.63 -8.76 33.68
CA ASP A 15 37.68 -9.13 34.68
C ASP A 15 37.77 -10.55 35.31
N GLU A 16 38.71 -11.34 34.74
CA GLU A 16 39.78 -12.24 35.28
C GLU A 16 39.59 -13.21 36.50
N PRO A 17 40.48 -14.23 36.72
CA PRO A 17 41.34 -15.01 35.81
C PRO A 17 41.37 -16.56 36.06
N LEU A 18 41.91 -17.26 35.04
CA LEU A 18 42.69 -18.52 35.05
C LEU A 18 42.32 -19.70 35.98
N ARG A 19 41.88 -20.82 35.35
CA ARG A 19 42.27 -22.16 35.80
C ARG A 19 42.39 -23.17 34.63
N GLN A 20 43.60 -23.68 34.47
CA GLN A 20 44.06 -24.69 33.52
C GLN A 20 43.18 -25.94 33.47
N ARG A 21 42.83 -26.43 32.26
CA ARG A 21 42.80 -27.88 31.95
C ARG A 21 43.15 -28.17 30.48
N ARG A 22 44.29 -28.88 30.37
CA ARG A 22 44.92 -29.68 29.31
C ARG A 22 44.23 -29.83 27.93
N THR A 23 45.02 -29.42 26.95
CA THR A 23 45.07 -29.73 25.52
C THR A 23 45.13 -31.24 25.20
N VAL A 24 44.40 -31.65 24.15
CA VAL A 24 44.87 -32.67 23.18
C VAL A 24 44.61 -32.10 21.78
N LEU A 25 45.70 -31.90 21.06
CA LEU A 25 45.80 -31.32 19.72
C LEU A 25 45.79 -32.48 18.71
N THR A 26 44.97 -32.41 17.66
CA THR A 26 45.18 -33.21 16.45
C THR A 26 45.30 -32.27 15.27
N THR A 27 46.50 -32.28 14.69
CA THR A 27 46.97 -31.45 13.57
C THR A 27 46.40 -31.96 12.25
N VAL A 28 45.88 -31.07 11.40
CA VAL A 28 45.74 -31.31 9.96
C VAL A 28 46.56 -30.26 9.22
N ILE A 29 47.36 -30.77 8.29
CA ILE A 29 48.46 -30.12 7.57
C ILE A 29 47.93 -29.14 6.52
N ALA A 30 48.49 -27.92 6.50
CA ALA A 30 48.32 -26.94 5.43
C ALA A 30 49.30 -27.24 4.28
N GLY A 31 48.77 -27.41 3.06
CA GLY A 31 49.53 -27.50 1.83
C GLY A 31 49.39 -26.21 1.03
N ALA A 32 50.51 -25.54 0.78
CA ALA A 32 50.63 -24.35 -0.06
C ALA A 32 50.59 -24.72 -1.55
N GLY A 33 49.86 -23.93 -2.36
CA GLY A 33 49.83 -24.05 -3.81
C GLY A 33 49.62 -22.67 -4.45
N VAL A 34 50.69 -22.17 -5.08
CA VAL A 34 50.76 -20.92 -5.84
C VAL A 34 49.97 -21.07 -7.15
N LEU A 35 49.16 -20.07 -7.53
CA LEU A 35 48.60 -19.99 -8.88
C LEU A 35 48.82 -18.59 -9.48
N SER A 36 49.52 -18.59 -10.61
CA SER A 36 49.96 -17.43 -11.38
C SER A 36 48.82 -16.68 -12.05
N LEU A 37 48.92 -15.35 -12.03
CA LEU A 37 48.20 -14.43 -12.91
C LEU A 37 48.66 -14.61 -14.36
N LEU A 38 47.71 -14.74 -15.28
CA LEU A 38 47.89 -14.44 -16.70
C LEU A 38 46.62 -13.74 -17.20
N LEU A 39 46.85 -12.71 -18.00
CA LEU A 39 45.95 -11.61 -18.35
C LEU A 39 45.61 -11.69 -19.85
N LEU A 40 44.40 -11.20 -20.20
CA LEU A 40 43.87 -10.78 -21.53
C LEU A 40 43.12 -11.84 -22.38
N PRO A 41 42.28 -11.44 -23.37
CA PRO A 41 41.14 -10.51 -23.30
C PRO A 41 39.87 -10.95 -24.12
N HIS A 42 38.73 -10.29 -23.83
CA HIS A 42 37.55 -9.94 -24.66
C HIS A 42 36.95 -10.91 -25.72
N GLY A 43 35.64 -11.19 -25.55
CA GLY A 43 34.75 -11.64 -26.62
C GLY A 43 33.27 -11.54 -26.20
N VAL A 44 32.59 -10.49 -26.67
CA VAL A 44 31.13 -10.31 -26.57
C VAL A 44 30.49 -11.00 -27.78
N THR A 45 29.51 -11.87 -27.56
CA THR A 45 28.69 -12.45 -28.65
C THR A 45 27.23 -12.09 -28.45
N HIS A 46 26.71 -11.26 -29.35
CA HIS A 46 25.28 -11.09 -29.62
C HIS A 46 24.74 -12.31 -30.37
N ALA A 47 23.53 -12.77 -30.04
CA ALA A 47 22.80 -13.77 -30.79
C ALA A 47 21.81 -13.10 -31.76
N GLU A 48 21.99 -13.34 -33.06
CA GLU A 48 21.05 -13.01 -34.14
C GLU A 48 20.21 -14.24 -34.53
N ALA A 49 18.96 -14.01 -34.91
CA ALA A 49 18.00 -15.00 -35.40
C ALA A 49 18.15 -15.24 -36.92
N PRO A 50 17.78 -16.41 -37.47
CA PRO A 50 17.95 -16.69 -38.89
C PRO A 50 16.78 -16.21 -39.75
N ALA A 51 17.12 -15.74 -40.95
CA ALA A 51 16.21 -15.36 -42.02
C ALA A 51 15.69 -16.58 -42.79
N GLY A 52 14.41 -16.55 -43.18
CA GLY A 52 13.80 -17.48 -44.13
C GLY A 52 13.29 -16.73 -45.37
N GLU A 53 13.79 -17.10 -46.54
CA GLU A 53 13.31 -16.65 -47.85
C GLU A 53 12.28 -17.64 -48.44
N SER A 54 11.23 -17.11 -49.09
CA SER A 54 10.73 -17.59 -50.39
C SER A 54 9.61 -16.69 -50.95
N PRO A 55 9.37 -16.70 -52.29
CA PRO A 55 9.21 -15.45 -53.06
C PRO A 55 7.78 -15.21 -53.58
N VAL A 56 7.45 -13.94 -53.84
CA VAL A 56 6.28 -13.55 -54.65
C VAL A 56 6.73 -12.76 -55.87
N LYS A 57 6.16 -13.16 -57.02
CA LYS A 57 6.49 -12.76 -58.39
C LYS A 57 6.29 -11.27 -58.68
N HIS A 58 7.16 -10.76 -59.54
CA HIS A 58 7.03 -9.49 -60.26
C HIS A 58 5.88 -9.51 -61.27
N ASP A 59 5.19 -8.38 -61.41
CA ASP A 59 4.75 -7.86 -62.70
C ASP A 59 4.98 -6.34 -62.77
N LYS A 60 5.52 -5.90 -63.90
CA LYS A 60 5.81 -4.51 -64.33
C LYS A 60 4.59 -3.96 -65.09
N TYR A 61 4.25 -2.67 -65.19
CA TYR A 61 4.86 -1.56 -65.96
C TYR A 61 3.80 -0.42 -66.02
N ILE A 62 4.11 0.88 -65.77
CA ILE A 62 4.30 2.04 -66.70
C ILE A 62 3.22 3.14 -66.60
N ASN A 63 3.74 4.36 -66.39
CA ASN A 63 3.34 5.75 -66.74
C ASN A 63 1.91 6.11 -67.19
N GLY A 64 1.47 7.31 -66.76
CA GLY A 64 0.79 8.26 -67.65
C GLY A 64 -0.24 9.19 -67.01
N ASP A 65 0.11 10.48 -66.99
CA ASP A 65 -0.75 11.65 -67.25
C ASP A 65 -1.79 12.18 -66.22
N HIS A 66 -1.57 13.45 -65.86
CA HIS A 66 -2.58 14.40 -65.39
C HIS A 66 -3.52 14.82 -66.53
N PRO A 67 -4.75 15.25 -66.20
CA PRO A 67 -5.04 16.67 -66.48
C PRO A 67 -5.84 17.39 -65.39
N HIS A 68 -5.67 18.71 -65.42
CA HIS A 68 -6.34 19.73 -64.62
C HIS A 68 -7.87 19.76 -64.79
N GLY A 69 -8.57 19.96 -63.68
CA GLY A 69 -9.95 20.45 -63.64
C GLY A 69 -10.11 21.40 -62.46
N HIS A 70 -10.22 22.69 -62.72
CA HIS A 70 -10.61 23.71 -61.74
C HIS A 70 -12.15 23.72 -61.59
N ASP A 71 -12.66 23.61 -60.37
CA ASP A 71 -13.91 24.28 -59.99
C ASP A 71 -13.73 25.03 -58.67
N LYS A 72 -14.24 26.26 -58.69
CA LYS A 72 -14.22 27.26 -57.64
C LYS A 72 -15.50 27.11 -56.83
N ARG A 73 -15.36 26.83 -55.53
CA ARG A 73 -16.15 27.40 -54.42
C ARG A 73 -15.93 26.57 -53.15
N LEU A 74 -15.33 27.20 -52.15
CA LEU A 74 -15.55 27.07 -50.70
C LEU A 74 -14.30 27.63 -50.01
N VAL A 75 -14.36 28.92 -49.67
CA VAL A 75 -13.37 29.56 -48.81
C VAL A 75 -13.82 29.32 -47.36
N PRO A 76 -13.05 28.64 -46.50
CA PRO A 76 -13.28 28.71 -45.07
C PRO A 76 -12.66 30.01 -44.55
N HIS A 77 -13.49 30.89 -44.02
CA HIS A 77 -13.05 31.97 -43.15
C HIS A 77 -12.21 31.39 -42.00
N GLN A 78 -10.92 31.73 -41.94
CA GLN A 78 -10.17 31.66 -40.69
C GLN A 78 -10.61 32.80 -39.80
N ALA A 79 -11.61 32.54 -38.94
CA ALA A 79 -11.75 33.32 -37.72
C ALA A 79 -10.58 32.93 -36.79
N PRO A 80 -9.80 33.88 -36.26
CA PRO A 80 -8.84 33.55 -35.23
C PRO A 80 -9.60 33.16 -33.97
N ILE A 81 -9.66 31.86 -33.68
CA ILE A 81 -10.05 31.39 -32.36
C ILE A 81 -8.91 31.80 -31.43
N ASN A 82 -9.12 32.90 -30.71
CA ASN A 82 -8.23 33.34 -29.66
C ASN A 82 -8.47 32.42 -28.45
N ILE A 83 -7.91 31.21 -28.49
CA ILE A 83 -7.78 30.38 -27.29
C ILE A 83 -6.71 31.05 -26.45
N LYS A 84 -7.14 31.92 -25.53
CA LYS A 84 -6.32 32.23 -24.36
C LYS A 84 -6.14 30.90 -23.61
N HIS A 85 -5.10 30.15 -23.94
CA HIS A 85 -4.51 29.21 -23.02
C HIS A 85 -4.02 30.03 -21.83
N ALA A 86 -4.87 30.17 -20.81
CA ALA A 86 -4.39 30.40 -19.47
C ALA A 86 -3.64 29.13 -19.06
N VAL A 87 -2.39 29.01 -19.52
CA VAL A 87 -1.40 28.19 -18.82
C VAL A 87 -1.16 28.92 -17.52
N HIS A 88 -2.00 28.65 -16.51
CA HIS A 88 -1.66 29.02 -15.16
C HIS A 88 -0.35 28.31 -14.85
N ASN A 89 0.68 29.11 -14.60
CA ASN A 89 1.99 28.68 -14.12
C ASN A 89 1.84 28.09 -12.71
N THR A 90 1.22 26.91 -12.60
CA THR A 90 0.91 26.20 -11.35
C THR A 90 2.12 25.48 -10.79
N LYS A 91 3.09 25.09 -11.64
CA LYS A 91 4.32 24.44 -11.19
C LYS A 91 5.21 25.36 -10.34
N GLY A 92 5.35 26.63 -10.74
CA GLY A 92 6.04 27.62 -9.91
C GLY A 92 5.30 27.86 -8.59
N HIS A 93 3.99 28.07 -8.67
CA HIS A 93 3.17 28.40 -7.51
C HIS A 93 3.13 27.29 -6.43
N LEU A 94 2.98 26.02 -6.81
CA LEU A 94 2.99 24.91 -5.86
C LEU A 94 4.36 24.74 -5.20
N ALA A 95 5.45 24.82 -5.98
CA ALA A 95 6.81 24.76 -5.42
C ALA A 95 7.06 25.88 -4.41
N ASP A 96 6.56 27.09 -4.69
CA ASP A 96 6.66 28.24 -3.80
C ASP A 96 5.89 28.03 -2.47
N VAL A 97 4.71 27.38 -2.51
CA VAL A 97 3.92 27.06 -1.29
C VAL A 97 4.67 26.10 -0.37
N TYR A 98 5.23 25.01 -0.90
CA TYR A 98 5.95 24.03 -0.08
C TYR A 98 7.29 24.58 0.43
N ALA A 99 8.02 25.31 -0.40
CA ALA A 99 9.26 25.99 0.03
C ALA A 99 8.99 27.02 1.14
N HIS A 100 7.88 27.76 1.08
CA HIS A 100 7.49 28.67 2.15
C HIS A 100 7.26 27.92 3.47
N LEU A 101 6.56 26.78 3.44
CA LEU A 101 6.24 25.99 4.64
C LEU A 101 7.50 25.43 5.34
N GLU A 102 8.57 25.15 4.60
CA GLU A 102 9.85 24.72 5.17
C GLU A 102 10.54 25.82 5.99
N HIS A 103 10.43 27.08 5.54
CA HIS A 103 11.08 28.22 6.18
C HIS A 103 10.19 28.95 7.19
N GLU A 104 8.87 28.70 7.15
CA GLU A 104 7.92 29.31 8.06
C GLU A 104 8.02 28.71 9.47
N SER A 105 8.53 29.51 10.41
CA SER A 105 8.42 29.23 11.84
C SER A 105 6.96 29.33 12.27
N LEU A 106 6.31 28.20 12.55
CA LEU A 106 4.94 28.18 13.07
C LEU A 106 4.96 28.45 14.59
N ASP A 107 4.31 29.54 15.01
CA ASP A 107 3.92 29.70 16.41
C ASP A 107 2.70 28.81 16.70
N ILE A 108 2.97 27.57 17.09
CA ILE A 108 1.97 26.53 17.35
C ILE A 108 0.92 27.00 18.37
N THR A 109 1.29 27.93 19.29
CA THR A 109 0.38 28.41 20.34
C THR A 109 -0.77 29.26 19.81
N ARG A 110 -0.69 29.73 18.56
CA ARG A 110 -1.72 30.54 17.90
C ARG A 110 -2.62 29.75 16.96
N LEU A 111 -2.30 28.49 16.69
CA LEU A 111 -3.08 27.66 15.80
C LEU A 111 -4.38 27.20 16.50
N PRO A 112 -5.51 27.11 15.77
CA PRO A 112 -6.69 26.43 16.30
C PRO A 112 -6.35 24.97 16.62
N VAL A 113 -7.04 24.40 17.59
CA VAL A 113 -6.91 22.97 17.92
C VAL A 113 -8.15 22.24 17.40
N GLU A 114 -7.94 21.17 16.65
CA GLU A 114 -8.99 20.28 16.13
C GLU A 114 -8.72 18.85 16.58
N GLU A 115 -9.78 18.12 16.92
CA GLU A 115 -9.70 16.68 17.17
C GLU A 115 -9.83 15.92 15.84
N ALA A 116 -8.95 14.97 15.58
CA ALA A 116 -9.00 14.19 14.35
C ALA A 116 -10.23 13.30 14.28
N ILE A 117 -10.91 13.33 13.14
CA ILE A 117 -11.98 12.37 12.83
C ILE A 117 -11.29 11.08 12.35
N LEU A 118 -11.13 10.12 13.24
CA LEU A 118 -10.58 8.80 12.91
C LEU A 118 -11.67 7.88 12.39
N THR A 119 -11.36 7.06 11.36
CA THR A 119 -12.32 6.12 10.80
C THR A 119 -11.77 4.71 10.67
N ALA A 120 -12.62 3.72 10.92
CA ALA A 120 -12.32 2.32 10.70
C ALA A 120 -12.48 1.95 9.22
N ALA A 121 -11.56 1.14 8.69
CA ALA A 121 -11.67 0.60 7.35
C ALA A 121 -13.02 -0.15 7.15
N PRO A 122 -13.69 -0.01 5.99
CA PRO A 122 -13.22 0.68 4.79
C PRO A 122 -13.61 2.16 4.69
N ASN A 123 -14.02 2.82 5.76
CA ASN A 123 -14.43 4.22 5.71
C ASN A 123 -13.22 5.17 5.72
N VAL A 124 -13.44 6.40 5.26
CA VAL A 124 -12.45 7.49 5.20
C VAL A 124 -13.03 8.72 5.91
N PRO A 125 -12.24 9.55 6.61
CA PRO A 125 -12.73 10.79 7.21
C PRO A 125 -13.19 11.79 6.14
N PRO A 126 -14.10 12.71 6.46
CA PRO A 126 -14.54 13.74 5.53
C PRO A 126 -13.38 14.56 4.97
N ARG A 127 -13.54 15.04 3.72
CA ARG A 127 -12.57 15.96 3.10
C ARG A 127 -12.41 17.23 3.93
N ILE A 128 -11.18 17.70 4.08
CA ILE A 128 -10.88 18.94 4.78
C ILE A 128 -11.21 20.13 3.87
N THR A 129 -12.04 21.06 4.36
CA THR A 129 -12.46 22.25 3.60
C THR A 129 -11.81 23.54 4.09
N ARG A 130 -11.19 23.54 5.27
CA ARG A 130 -10.43 24.69 5.77
C ARG A 130 -9.17 24.95 4.93
N ASP A 131 -8.75 26.20 4.94
CA ASP A 131 -7.63 26.75 4.16
C ASP A 131 -6.42 27.13 5.03
N HIS A 132 -6.51 26.99 6.35
CA HIS A 132 -5.47 27.32 7.32
C HIS A 132 -4.99 26.09 8.11
N PRO A 133 -3.76 26.11 8.63
CA PRO A 133 -3.22 25.02 9.46
C PRO A 133 -3.82 25.00 10.87
N VAL A 134 -3.84 23.82 11.49
CA VAL A 134 -4.30 23.61 12.88
C VAL A 134 -3.32 22.73 13.65
N VAL A 135 -3.46 22.70 14.97
CA VAL A 135 -2.99 21.57 15.78
C VAL A 135 -4.04 20.47 15.69
N LEU A 136 -3.75 19.41 14.95
CA LEU A 136 -4.63 18.27 14.78
C LEU A 136 -4.29 17.22 15.84
N ARG A 137 -5.14 17.04 16.84
CA ARG A 137 -4.97 16.03 17.87
C ARG A 137 -5.36 14.66 17.35
N VAL A 138 -4.44 13.71 17.50
CA VAL A 138 -4.62 12.33 17.08
C VAL A 138 -4.33 11.44 18.28
N ASP A 139 -5.36 10.77 18.78
CA ASP A 139 -5.21 9.83 19.89
C ASP A 139 -5.26 8.40 19.34
N LEU A 140 -4.16 7.67 19.51
CA LEU A 140 -4.05 6.26 19.17
C LEU A 140 -3.78 5.42 20.42
N SER A 141 -4.34 4.22 20.44
CA SER A 141 -4.03 3.22 21.47
C SER A 141 -3.61 1.90 20.86
N THR A 142 -2.59 1.26 21.42
CA THR A 142 -2.15 -0.07 20.97
C THR A 142 -2.69 -1.16 21.88
N THR A 143 -3.16 -2.26 21.30
CA THR A 143 -3.71 -3.42 22.01
C THR A 143 -3.40 -4.71 21.26
N VAL A 144 -3.40 -5.82 22.00
CA VAL A 144 -3.42 -7.17 21.44
C VAL A 144 -4.85 -7.70 21.43
N LYS A 145 -5.21 -8.42 20.36
CA LYS A 145 -6.57 -8.92 20.19
C LYS A 145 -6.58 -10.23 19.42
N LYS A 146 -7.05 -11.28 20.07
CA LYS A 146 -7.40 -12.53 19.39
C LYS A 146 -8.64 -12.32 18.53
N SER A 147 -8.50 -12.46 17.21
CA SER A 147 -9.59 -12.25 16.25
C SER A 147 -9.63 -13.37 15.21
N GLN A 148 -10.76 -13.49 14.51
CA GLN A 148 -10.89 -14.45 13.40
C GLN A 148 -10.07 -13.96 12.21
N LEU A 149 -9.04 -14.73 11.82
CA LEU A 149 -8.15 -14.39 10.72
C LEU A 149 -8.66 -14.98 9.39
N THR A 150 -8.95 -16.29 9.40
CA THR A 150 -9.52 -17.05 8.27
C THR A 150 -10.82 -17.70 8.69
N GLY A 151 -11.54 -18.39 7.79
CA GLY A 151 -12.69 -19.21 8.17
C GLY A 151 -12.37 -20.35 9.17
N ALA A 152 -11.08 -20.72 9.31
CA ALA A 152 -10.64 -21.85 10.13
C ALA A 152 -9.92 -21.45 11.42
N TYR A 153 -9.16 -20.35 11.40
CA TYR A 153 -8.23 -20.02 12.48
C TYR A 153 -8.40 -18.61 13.03
N LYS A 154 -8.24 -18.50 14.35
CA LYS A 154 -8.01 -17.24 15.06
C LYS A 154 -6.51 -16.95 15.16
N TYR A 155 -6.18 -15.67 15.29
CA TYR A 155 -4.83 -15.17 15.40
C TYR A 155 -4.76 -14.00 16.39
N GLU A 156 -3.66 -13.85 17.11
CA GLU A 156 -3.42 -12.68 17.95
C GLU A 156 -2.92 -11.51 17.11
N GLN A 157 -3.79 -10.53 16.87
CA GLN A 157 -3.44 -9.32 16.13
C GLN A 157 -2.94 -8.24 17.08
N TRP A 158 -1.92 -7.51 16.66
CA TRP A 158 -1.43 -6.32 17.34
C TRP A 158 -1.96 -5.11 16.57
N THR A 159 -2.61 -4.19 17.26
CA THR A 159 -3.48 -3.23 16.59
C THR A 159 -3.21 -1.79 17.00
N PHE A 160 -3.59 -0.86 16.13
CA PHE A 160 -3.90 0.51 16.52
C PHE A 160 -5.43 0.63 16.61
N ASN A 161 -5.94 1.08 17.76
CA ASN A 161 -7.35 1.29 18.08
C ASN A 161 -8.24 0.04 17.88
N ASP A 162 -7.77 -1.13 18.30
CA ASP A 162 -8.53 -2.40 18.31
C ASP A 162 -8.96 -2.93 16.92
N GLN A 163 -8.27 -2.49 15.87
CA GLN A 163 -8.58 -2.82 14.48
C GLN A 163 -7.33 -2.99 13.60
N VAL A 164 -7.47 -3.78 12.53
CA VAL A 164 -6.48 -3.92 11.47
C VAL A 164 -7.16 -3.63 10.12
N PRO A 165 -6.65 -2.68 9.32
CA PRO A 165 -5.60 -1.75 9.67
C PRO A 165 -6.04 -0.75 10.77
N GLY A 166 -5.07 -0.04 11.34
CA GLY A 166 -5.29 1.12 12.19
C GLY A 166 -6.15 2.20 11.51
N PRO A 167 -6.70 3.16 12.28
CA PRO A 167 -7.61 4.17 11.76
C PRO A 167 -7.02 4.98 10.62
N PHE A 168 -7.85 5.33 9.65
CA PHE A 168 -7.44 6.29 8.64
C PHE A 168 -7.33 7.68 9.27
N ILE A 169 -6.20 8.34 9.07
CA ILE A 169 -5.97 9.72 9.51
C ILE A 169 -6.02 10.64 8.28
N ARG A 170 -6.84 11.68 8.33
CA ARG A 170 -6.85 12.73 7.30
C ARG A 170 -6.38 14.03 7.93
N ALA A 171 -5.33 14.60 7.34
CA ALA A 171 -4.74 15.86 7.75
C ALA A 171 -4.50 16.72 6.51
N ARG A 172 -4.06 17.96 6.69
CA ARG A 172 -3.71 18.89 5.62
C ARG A 172 -2.25 19.30 5.76
N VAL A 173 -1.60 19.56 4.64
CA VAL A 173 -0.30 20.25 4.61
C VAL A 173 -0.37 21.53 5.45
N GLY A 174 0.66 21.73 6.29
CA GLY A 174 0.78 22.83 7.23
C GLY A 174 0.27 22.51 8.63
N ASP A 175 -0.57 21.48 8.79
CA ASP A 175 -1.03 21.06 10.11
C ASP A 175 0.13 20.59 10.99
N VAL A 176 -0.04 20.77 12.29
CA VAL A 176 0.79 20.13 13.32
C VAL A 176 0.00 18.98 13.92
N VAL A 177 0.35 17.75 13.58
CA VAL A 177 -0.23 16.57 14.21
C VAL A 177 0.32 16.46 15.64
N GLU A 178 -0.53 16.65 16.64
CA GLU A 178 -0.27 16.32 18.04
C GLU A 178 -0.75 14.90 18.29
N LEU A 179 0.17 13.94 18.17
CA LEU A 179 -0.13 12.52 18.35
C LEU A 179 0.09 12.11 19.81
N THR A 180 -0.92 11.57 20.46
CA THR A 180 -0.78 10.81 21.71
C THR A 180 -0.91 9.33 21.41
N LEU A 181 0.12 8.55 21.75
CA LEU A 181 0.09 7.09 21.69
C LEU A 181 -0.01 6.52 23.10
N THR A 182 -1.02 5.71 23.38
CA THR A 182 -1.18 4.99 24.65
C THR A 182 -1.01 3.50 24.42
N ASN A 183 -0.05 2.86 25.10
CA ASN A 183 0.12 1.42 24.98
C ASN A 183 -0.68 0.65 26.04
N LYS A 184 -1.56 -0.23 25.57
CA LYS A 184 -2.41 -1.12 26.38
C LYS A 184 -2.19 -2.60 26.04
N ASP A 185 -1.05 -2.94 25.44
CA ASP A 185 -0.67 -4.33 25.20
C ASP A 185 -0.34 -5.03 26.53
N GLU A 186 -1.25 -5.90 26.96
CA GLU A 186 -1.13 -6.67 28.21
C GLU A 186 -0.02 -7.73 28.18
N ASN A 187 0.50 -8.09 27.00
CA ASN A 187 1.68 -8.96 26.84
C ASN A 187 2.99 -8.20 27.12
N GLY A 188 2.92 -6.88 27.30
CA GLY A 188 4.06 -6.05 27.70
C GLY A 188 5.03 -5.75 26.57
N MET A 189 4.61 -5.87 25.31
CA MET A 189 5.44 -5.41 24.19
C MET A 189 5.45 -3.89 24.12
N PRO A 190 6.62 -3.26 23.91
CA PRO A 190 6.68 -1.83 23.62
C PRO A 190 6.14 -1.57 22.21
N HIS A 191 5.47 -0.44 22.04
CA HIS A 191 4.96 -0.01 20.75
C HIS A 191 5.32 1.45 20.48
N ASN A 192 5.40 1.81 19.20
CA ASN A 192 5.62 3.18 18.76
C ASN A 192 4.93 3.38 17.42
N ILE A 193 5.11 4.55 16.81
CA ILE A 193 4.66 4.81 15.45
C ILE A 193 5.80 5.39 14.61
N ASP A 194 5.96 4.84 13.41
CA ASP A 194 6.69 5.42 12.30
C ASP A 194 5.63 5.80 11.25
N SER A 195 5.45 7.09 11.01
CA SER A 195 4.60 7.59 9.93
C SER A 195 5.48 8.13 8.82
N HIS A 196 5.27 7.63 7.59
CA HIS A 196 6.03 8.10 6.42
C HIS A 196 5.70 9.55 6.05
N ALA A 197 4.66 10.14 6.65
CA ALA A 197 4.34 11.57 6.54
C ALA A 197 5.16 12.45 7.51
N PHE A 198 5.80 11.87 8.53
CA PHE A 198 6.52 12.62 9.55
C PHE A 198 8.00 12.76 9.18
N LEU A 199 8.48 14.00 9.11
CA LEU A 199 9.90 14.29 8.92
C LEU A 199 10.61 14.31 10.27
N GLY A 200 11.52 13.35 10.48
CA GLY A 200 12.32 13.23 11.69
C GLY A 200 12.82 11.80 11.91
N PRO A 201 13.68 11.56 12.91
CA PRO A 201 14.22 10.24 13.19
C PRO A 201 13.12 9.17 13.37
N GLY A 202 13.19 8.12 12.55
CA GLY A 202 12.29 6.97 12.58
C GLY A 202 10.81 7.32 12.39
N GLY A 203 10.50 8.42 11.68
CA GLY A 203 9.12 8.84 11.41
C GLY A 203 8.29 9.07 12.67
N GLY A 204 8.94 9.47 13.78
CA GLY A 204 8.30 9.70 15.08
C GLY A 204 8.50 8.57 16.11
N SER A 205 9.02 7.42 15.72
CA SER A 205 9.15 6.24 16.60
C SER A 205 10.05 6.51 17.81
N ALA A 206 11.12 7.28 17.61
CA ALA A 206 12.08 7.66 18.65
C ALA A 206 11.43 8.45 19.81
N VAL A 207 10.34 9.16 19.56
CA VAL A 207 9.67 10.01 20.57
C VAL A 207 8.29 9.49 20.99
N THR A 208 7.79 8.43 20.34
CA THR A 208 6.46 7.84 20.61
C THR A 208 6.54 6.45 21.25
N THR A 209 7.72 5.90 21.49
CA THR A 209 7.85 4.56 22.09
C THR A 209 7.28 4.48 23.49
N THR A 210 6.26 3.67 23.69
CA THR A 210 5.52 3.49 24.93
C THR A 210 5.56 2.05 25.42
N GLU A 211 5.84 1.90 26.71
CA GLU A 211 5.66 0.65 27.46
C GLU A 211 4.19 0.47 27.87
N LEU A 212 3.82 -0.72 28.38
CA LEU A 212 2.48 -0.99 28.89
C LEU A 212 2.01 0.09 29.89
N ASN A 213 0.80 0.62 29.66
CA ASN A 213 0.14 1.70 30.38
C ASN A 213 0.83 3.08 30.29
N GLN A 214 1.83 3.22 29.42
CA GLN A 214 2.45 4.52 29.14
C GLN A 214 1.71 5.25 28.02
N SER A 215 1.60 6.57 28.16
CA SER A 215 1.23 7.49 27.09
C SER A 215 2.39 8.42 26.77
N LYS A 216 2.65 8.65 25.47
CA LYS A 216 3.56 9.70 25.02
C LYS A 216 2.88 10.57 23.96
N THR A 217 3.12 11.87 24.05
CA THR A 217 2.61 12.86 23.10
C THR A 217 3.77 13.53 22.39
N ALA A 218 3.70 13.59 21.07
CA ALA A 218 4.68 14.26 20.22
C ALA A 218 3.97 15.07 19.12
N ARG A 219 4.66 16.09 18.58
CA ARG A 219 4.11 16.98 17.57
C ARG A 219 4.92 16.92 16.27
N PHE A 220 4.23 16.83 15.14
CA PHE A 220 4.85 16.71 13.82
C PHE A 220 4.18 17.68 12.84
N LYS A 221 4.95 18.64 12.31
CA LYS A 221 4.47 19.53 11.24
C LYS A 221 4.46 18.76 9.92
N LEU A 222 3.32 18.76 9.23
CA LEU A 222 3.16 18.08 7.94
C LEU A 222 3.58 19.01 6.80
N LEU A 223 4.66 18.65 6.12
CA LEU A 223 5.23 19.46 5.03
C LEU A 223 4.93 18.89 3.64
N CYS A 224 4.69 17.58 3.55
CA CYS A 224 4.54 16.87 2.27
C CYS A 224 3.11 16.35 2.12
N PRO A 225 2.41 16.66 1.01
CA PRO A 225 1.13 16.05 0.69
C PRO A 225 1.33 14.63 0.15
N GLY A 226 0.31 13.80 0.29
CA GLY A 226 0.33 12.44 -0.23
C GLY A 226 -0.46 11.46 0.61
N LEU A 227 -0.43 10.20 0.17
CA LEU A 227 -0.94 9.07 0.94
C LEU A 227 0.24 8.28 1.51
N PHE A 228 0.33 8.23 2.82
CA PHE A 228 1.47 7.66 3.54
C PHE A 228 1.03 6.49 4.40
N VAL A 229 1.86 5.46 4.47
CA VAL A 229 1.73 4.41 5.47
C VAL A 229 2.22 4.96 6.82
N TYR A 230 1.58 4.53 7.89
CA TYR A 230 2.19 4.53 9.22
C TYR A 230 2.17 3.11 9.78
N HIS A 231 3.15 2.74 10.57
CA HIS A 231 3.25 1.42 11.19
C HIS A 231 4.02 1.47 12.50
N CYS A 232 3.94 0.40 13.30
CA CYS A 232 4.82 0.27 14.46
C CYS A 232 6.26 -0.06 13.99
N ALA A 233 7.24 0.53 14.65
CA ALA A 233 8.67 0.34 14.43
C ALA A 233 9.41 0.00 15.75
N ALA A 234 8.70 -0.54 16.74
CA ALA A 234 9.33 -1.15 17.90
C ALA A 234 10.03 -2.47 17.49
N GLY A 235 11.11 -2.83 18.19
CA GLY A 235 11.90 -4.01 17.86
C GLY A 235 11.23 -5.30 18.37
N PRO A 236 11.12 -6.37 17.55
CA PRO A 236 11.53 -6.50 16.14
C PRO A 236 10.46 -5.98 15.16
N VAL A 237 10.79 -4.91 14.43
CA VAL A 237 9.90 -4.20 13.48
C VAL A 237 9.05 -5.11 12.59
N PRO A 238 9.61 -6.11 11.86
CA PRO A 238 8.82 -6.91 10.94
C PRO A 238 7.70 -7.69 11.62
N VAL A 239 7.87 -8.10 12.89
CA VAL A 239 6.84 -8.84 13.64
C VAL A 239 5.67 -7.95 13.99
N HIS A 240 5.93 -6.70 14.39
CA HIS A 240 4.87 -5.73 14.68
C HIS A 240 4.02 -5.44 13.44
N ILE A 241 4.66 -5.26 12.28
CA ILE A 241 3.95 -5.05 11.01
C ILE A 241 3.15 -6.30 10.64
N ALA A 242 3.78 -7.49 10.65
CA ALA A 242 3.13 -8.75 10.30
C ALA A 242 1.92 -9.08 11.19
N ASN A 243 1.91 -8.62 12.44
CA ASN A 243 0.80 -8.83 13.37
C ASN A 243 -0.35 -7.83 13.22
N GLY A 244 -0.24 -6.82 12.35
CA GLY A 244 -1.35 -5.92 12.02
C GLY A 244 -1.15 -4.44 12.38
N MET A 245 0.04 -4.04 12.86
CA MET A 245 0.27 -2.66 13.32
C MET A 245 0.63 -1.71 12.19
N PHE A 246 -0.35 -1.36 11.36
CA PHE A 246 -0.18 -0.44 10.23
C PHE A 246 -1.48 0.30 9.92
N GLY A 247 -1.38 1.44 9.24
CA GLY A 247 -2.53 2.16 8.69
C GLY A 247 -2.12 3.23 7.68
N LEU A 248 -3.09 4.06 7.26
CA LEU A 248 -2.87 5.13 6.29
C LEU A 248 -3.14 6.52 6.86
N MET A 249 -2.29 7.46 6.47
CA MET A 249 -2.48 8.89 6.65
C MET A 249 -2.55 9.57 5.28
N TYR A 250 -3.66 10.24 4.97
CA TYR A 250 -3.74 11.13 3.83
C TYR A 250 -3.49 12.57 4.26
N VAL A 251 -2.40 13.16 3.72
CA VAL A 251 -2.07 14.56 3.89
C VAL A 251 -2.56 15.32 2.66
N GLN A 252 -3.70 15.98 2.81
CA GLN A 252 -4.34 16.76 1.78
C GLN A 252 -3.44 17.95 1.37
N PRO A 253 -3.20 18.18 0.06
CA PRO A 253 -2.51 19.37 -0.43
C PRO A 253 -3.10 20.66 0.15
N ALA A 254 -2.24 21.65 0.39
CA ALA A 254 -2.67 22.97 0.84
C ALA A 254 -3.57 23.64 -0.22
N GLU A 255 -3.21 23.46 -1.48
CA GLU A 255 -3.94 23.91 -2.66
C GLU A 255 -3.96 22.81 -3.72
N GLY A 256 -4.95 22.85 -4.62
CA GLY A 256 -5.00 21.92 -5.76
C GLY A 256 -5.18 20.45 -5.36
N ASP A 257 -5.93 20.18 -4.28
CA ASP A 257 -6.23 18.82 -3.84
C ASP A 257 -7.04 18.02 -4.89
N LEU A 258 -7.07 16.71 -4.69
CA LEU A 258 -7.75 15.74 -5.51
C LEU A 258 -9.21 16.15 -5.80
N PRO A 259 -9.71 15.87 -7.02
CA PRO A 259 -11.09 16.17 -7.39
C PRO A 259 -12.06 15.43 -6.47
N THR A 260 -13.24 16.02 -6.25
CA THR A 260 -14.32 15.41 -5.48
C THR A 260 -14.81 14.14 -6.15
N VAL A 261 -15.23 13.17 -5.33
CA VAL A 261 -15.84 11.91 -5.74
C VAL A 261 -17.07 11.61 -4.89
N ASP A 262 -17.94 10.73 -5.34
CA ASP A 262 -19.18 10.36 -4.64
C ASP A 262 -18.93 9.39 -3.47
N LYS A 263 -17.90 8.54 -3.59
CA LYS A 263 -17.51 7.54 -2.59
C LYS A 263 -16.00 7.51 -2.40
N GLU A 264 -15.55 7.46 -1.15
CA GLU A 264 -14.15 7.22 -0.77
C GLU A 264 -14.05 5.95 0.10
N TYR A 265 -13.04 5.13 -0.16
CA TYR A 265 -12.77 3.89 0.56
C TYR A 265 -11.32 3.75 0.99
N TYR A 266 -11.15 3.15 2.16
CA TYR A 266 -9.86 2.77 2.73
C TYR A 266 -9.66 1.25 2.61
N VAL A 267 -8.65 0.85 1.84
CA VAL A 267 -8.29 -0.55 1.64
C VAL A 267 -6.79 -0.71 1.89
N MET A 268 -6.41 -1.67 2.72
CA MET A 268 -5.01 -1.96 2.96
C MET A 268 -4.74 -3.46 2.84
N GLN A 269 -3.78 -3.82 2.01
CA GLN A 269 -3.31 -5.19 1.85
C GLN A 269 -2.24 -5.52 2.90
N SER A 270 -2.27 -6.74 3.43
CA SER A 270 -1.18 -7.28 4.25
C SER A 270 -1.05 -8.79 4.09
N GLU A 271 0.17 -9.28 4.30
CA GLU A 271 0.44 -10.71 4.44
C GLU A 271 0.32 -11.16 5.89
N TRP A 272 -0.01 -12.42 6.09
CA TRP A 272 -0.11 -13.05 7.40
C TRP A 272 0.68 -14.36 7.40
N TYR A 273 1.55 -14.49 8.39
CA TYR A 273 2.49 -15.60 8.55
C TYR A 273 2.17 -16.33 9.83
N HIS A 274 1.76 -17.59 9.73
CA HIS A 274 1.41 -18.39 10.89
C HIS A 274 1.92 -19.82 10.78
N GLU A 275 2.27 -20.40 11.92
CA GLU A 275 2.61 -21.81 12.00
C GLU A 275 1.36 -22.67 11.71
N PRO A 276 1.53 -23.93 11.29
CA PRO A 276 0.43 -24.88 11.28
C PRO A 276 -0.24 -24.95 12.65
N PRO A 277 -1.57 -25.16 12.72
CA PRO A 277 -2.25 -25.29 14.01
C PRO A 277 -1.65 -26.45 14.80
N GLU A 278 -1.40 -26.23 16.09
CA GLU A 278 -0.97 -27.28 17.00
C GLU A 278 -1.98 -28.43 17.03
N VAL A 279 -1.50 -29.64 17.31
CA VAL A 279 -2.34 -30.84 17.44
C VAL A 279 -2.35 -31.25 18.90
N ASP A 280 -3.53 -31.24 19.49
CA ASP A 280 -3.77 -31.66 20.87
C ASP A 280 -3.51 -33.18 21.04
N ASP A 281 -3.35 -33.64 22.29
CA ASP A 281 -3.11 -35.05 22.62
C ASP A 281 -4.20 -36.01 22.09
N ASP A 282 -5.41 -35.51 21.85
CA ASP A 282 -6.54 -36.27 21.28
C ASP A 282 -6.60 -36.24 19.74
N GLY A 283 -5.60 -35.64 19.08
CA GLY A 283 -5.47 -35.54 17.63
C GLY A 283 -6.25 -34.38 17.00
N ARG A 284 -6.90 -33.52 17.80
CA ARG A 284 -7.60 -32.33 17.28
C ARG A 284 -6.62 -31.21 16.96
N LYS A 285 -6.89 -30.49 15.87
CA LYS A 285 -6.15 -29.27 15.52
C LYS A 285 -6.70 -28.09 16.31
N SER A 286 -5.80 -27.26 16.85
CA SER A 286 -6.14 -25.99 17.47
C SER A 286 -6.92 -25.08 16.49
N SER A 287 -7.85 -24.32 17.05
CA SER A 287 -8.55 -23.25 16.34
C SER A 287 -7.76 -21.94 16.30
N GLU A 288 -6.59 -21.90 16.92
CA GLU A 288 -5.69 -20.76 16.99
C GLU A 288 -4.36 -21.11 16.32
N VAL A 289 -3.77 -20.15 15.63
CA VAL A 289 -2.45 -20.25 15.01
C VAL A 289 -1.59 -19.08 15.46
N GLU A 290 -0.29 -19.31 15.58
CA GLU A 290 0.69 -18.35 16.09
C GLU A 290 1.60 -17.85 14.97
N PHE A 291 2.24 -16.69 15.16
CA PHE A 291 3.14 -16.09 14.18
C PHE A 291 4.30 -17.02 13.78
N SER A 292 4.55 -17.18 12.47
CA SER A 292 5.73 -17.89 11.96
C SER A 292 6.83 -16.94 11.51
N TYR A 293 7.84 -16.74 12.35
CA TYR A 293 9.05 -15.99 11.96
C TYR A 293 9.80 -16.64 10.78
N PRO A 294 9.97 -17.98 10.72
CA PRO A 294 10.62 -18.62 9.59
C PRO A 294 9.89 -18.40 8.25
N ASN A 295 8.56 -18.46 8.22
CA ASN A 295 7.79 -18.24 6.99
C ASN A 295 7.84 -16.77 6.57
N ALA A 296 7.78 -15.85 7.54
CA ALA A 296 7.96 -14.42 7.30
C ALA A 296 9.33 -14.11 6.69
N LEU A 297 10.40 -14.75 7.19
CA LEU A 297 11.75 -14.56 6.67
C LEU A 297 11.94 -15.12 5.25
N ARG A 298 11.17 -16.14 4.87
CA ARG A 298 11.18 -16.71 3.52
C ARG A 298 10.19 -16.03 2.57
N GLU A 299 9.43 -15.06 3.06
CA GLU A 299 8.34 -14.39 2.30
C GLU A 299 7.28 -15.38 1.79
N GLU A 300 7.01 -16.43 2.57
CA GLU A 300 6.04 -17.48 2.27
C GLU A 300 4.79 -17.35 3.16
N PRO A 301 3.87 -16.40 2.90
CA PRO A 301 2.72 -16.23 3.78
C PRO A 301 1.67 -17.31 3.56
N GLU A 302 1.01 -17.73 4.63
CA GLU A 302 -0.17 -18.59 4.56
C GLU A 302 -1.37 -17.83 3.98
N ALA A 303 -1.42 -16.51 4.23
CA ALA A 303 -2.56 -15.67 3.94
C ALA A 303 -2.16 -14.28 3.44
N VAL A 304 -2.99 -13.70 2.56
CA VAL A 304 -2.87 -12.31 2.10
C VAL A 304 -4.28 -11.73 2.08
N PHE A 305 -4.53 -10.65 2.81
CA PHE A 305 -5.88 -10.11 2.97
C PHE A 305 -5.95 -8.62 2.67
N PHE A 306 -7.14 -8.16 2.32
CA PHE A 306 -7.51 -6.77 2.48
C PHE A 306 -8.17 -6.56 3.85
N ASN A 307 -7.77 -5.49 4.54
CA ASN A 307 -8.35 -5.07 5.82
C ASN A 307 -8.32 -6.16 6.92
N GLY A 308 -7.19 -6.88 6.98
CA GLY A 308 -6.75 -7.64 8.15
C GLY A 308 -7.33 -9.04 8.34
N LYS A 309 -8.30 -9.48 7.54
CA LYS A 309 -8.86 -10.85 7.60
C LYS A 309 -9.56 -11.24 6.30
N GLU A 310 -9.72 -12.54 6.09
CA GLU A 310 -10.27 -13.14 4.85
C GLU A 310 -11.65 -12.57 4.46
N SER A 311 -12.55 -12.36 5.44
CA SER A 311 -13.93 -11.96 5.18
C SER A 311 -14.16 -10.45 5.08
N ALA A 312 -13.14 -9.61 5.33
CA ALA A 312 -13.32 -8.19 5.64
C ALA A 312 -14.07 -7.41 4.55
N LEU A 313 -13.66 -7.57 3.29
CA LEU A 313 -14.24 -6.89 2.14
C LEU A 313 -15.15 -7.79 1.29
N THR A 314 -15.48 -8.98 1.77
CA THR A 314 -16.38 -9.91 1.07
C THR A 314 -17.69 -10.06 1.82
N ARG A 315 -17.71 -10.86 2.90
CA ARG A 315 -18.93 -11.17 3.65
C ARG A 315 -19.27 -10.08 4.67
N ASP A 316 -18.25 -9.47 5.28
CA ASP A 316 -18.46 -8.59 6.43
C ASP A 316 -18.86 -7.17 6.00
N LYS A 317 -18.00 -6.51 5.20
CA LYS A 317 -18.20 -5.13 4.75
C LYS A 317 -17.74 -4.93 3.31
N PRO A 318 -18.41 -5.55 2.31
CA PRO A 318 -18.14 -5.24 0.92
C PRO A 318 -18.42 -3.76 0.63
N LEU A 319 -17.63 -3.19 -0.27
CA LEU A 319 -17.77 -1.81 -0.73
C LEU A 319 -19.06 -1.67 -1.56
N LYS A 320 -19.63 -0.47 -1.64
CA LYS A 320 -20.94 -0.25 -2.29
C LYS A 320 -20.99 1.03 -3.09
N ALA A 321 -21.41 0.94 -4.35
CA ALA A 321 -21.63 2.10 -5.20
C ALA A 321 -22.93 1.98 -5.98
N SER A 322 -23.29 3.06 -6.66
CA SER A 322 -24.36 3.09 -7.65
C SER A 322 -23.77 3.34 -9.04
N VAL A 323 -24.51 2.95 -10.09
CA VAL A 323 -24.17 3.36 -11.45
C VAL A 323 -24.09 4.88 -11.52
N ASN A 324 -23.04 5.37 -12.16
CA ASN A 324 -22.55 6.75 -12.27
C ASN A 324 -21.85 7.33 -11.03
N ASP A 325 -21.72 6.58 -9.93
CA ASP A 325 -20.85 7.02 -8.83
C ASP A 325 -19.39 7.05 -9.32
N THR A 326 -18.70 8.12 -8.96
CA THR A 326 -17.24 8.17 -8.94
C THR A 326 -16.73 7.65 -7.61
N VAL A 327 -15.82 6.67 -7.67
CA VAL A 327 -15.31 5.94 -6.50
C VAL A 327 -13.81 6.15 -6.39
N ARG A 328 -13.33 6.63 -5.24
CA ARG A 328 -11.92 6.68 -4.88
C ARG A 328 -11.58 5.58 -3.89
N ILE A 329 -10.46 4.89 -4.12
CA ILE A 329 -9.87 3.96 -3.16
C ILE A 329 -8.49 4.48 -2.77
N PHE A 330 -8.30 4.74 -1.49
CA PHE A 330 -7.00 4.91 -0.85
C PHE A 330 -6.48 3.51 -0.52
N PHE A 331 -5.55 3.04 -1.36
CA PHE A 331 -5.01 1.69 -1.27
C PHE A 331 -3.61 1.71 -0.69
N GLY A 332 -3.41 1.02 0.44
CA GLY A 332 -2.09 0.82 1.04
C GLY A 332 -1.64 -0.63 0.89
N ASN A 333 -0.33 -0.84 0.81
CA ASN A 333 0.26 -2.17 0.98
C ASN A 333 1.15 -2.15 2.23
N ALA A 334 0.67 -2.75 3.31
CA ALA A 334 1.40 -2.85 4.56
C ALA A 334 2.67 -3.71 4.43
N GLY A 335 2.62 -4.71 3.55
CA GLY A 335 3.61 -5.78 3.52
C GLY A 335 3.37 -6.82 4.62
N PRO A 336 4.42 -7.29 5.32
CA PRO A 336 5.76 -6.70 5.36
C PRO A 336 6.63 -6.91 4.11
N ASN A 337 6.38 -7.92 3.26
CA ASN A 337 7.36 -8.33 2.24
C ASN A 337 6.87 -8.16 0.79
N LEU A 338 5.63 -8.54 0.50
CA LEU A 338 5.15 -8.70 -0.87
C LEU A 338 4.72 -7.37 -1.49
N THR A 339 5.06 -7.18 -2.76
CA THR A 339 4.50 -6.11 -3.60
C THR A 339 3.13 -6.52 -4.14
N SER A 340 2.11 -5.69 -3.97
CA SER A 340 0.76 -5.92 -4.51
C SER A 340 0.68 -5.56 -5.99
N SER A 341 0.04 -6.40 -6.81
CA SER A 341 -0.39 -6.06 -8.17
C SER A 341 -1.86 -5.65 -8.16
N PHE A 342 -2.18 -4.51 -7.55
CA PHE A 342 -3.57 -4.11 -7.28
C PHE A 342 -4.38 -3.91 -8.55
N HIS A 343 -5.52 -4.59 -8.63
CA HIS A 343 -6.46 -4.54 -9.74
C HIS A 343 -7.92 -4.63 -9.25
N VAL A 344 -8.84 -4.05 -10.02
CA VAL A 344 -10.29 -4.20 -9.83
C VAL A 344 -10.89 -4.81 -11.08
N ILE A 345 -11.23 -6.10 -11.01
CA ILE A 345 -11.85 -6.84 -12.11
C ILE A 345 -13.20 -6.22 -12.43
N GLY A 346 -13.45 -6.00 -13.72
CA GLY A 346 -14.65 -5.32 -14.22
C GLY A 346 -14.52 -3.80 -14.31
N GLY A 347 -13.37 -3.22 -13.93
CA GLY A 347 -13.11 -1.79 -14.01
C GLY A 347 -11.69 -1.43 -14.48
N ASN A 348 -11.51 -0.15 -14.79
CA ASN A 348 -10.21 0.47 -15.04
C ASN A 348 -10.06 1.70 -14.14
N PHE A 349 -8.84 2.04 -13.75
CA PHE A 349 -8.57 3.24 -12.96
C PHE A 349 -8.55 4.46 -13.88
N ARG A 350 -9.58 5.31 -13.79
CA ARG A 350 -9.71 6.53 -14.58
C ARG A 350 -8.58 7.51 -14.26
N ARG A 351 -8.20 7.56 -12.98
CA ARG A 351 -7.00 8.24 -12.46
C ARG A 351 -6.29 7.30 -11.51
N ALA A 352 -4.97 7.25 -11.62
CA ALA A 352 -4.08 6.54 -10.71
C ALA A 352 -2.96 7.48 -10.24
N TYR A 353 -3.00 7.81 -8.96
CA TYR A 353 -1.99 8.56 -8.23
C TYR A 353 -0.99 7.54 -7.68
N ARG A 354 0.04 7.28 -8.48
CA ARG A 354 1.04 6.25 -8.21
C ARG A 354 1.90 6.65 -7.01
N ASP A 355 2.34 5.66 -6.24
CA ASP A 355 3.30 5.84 -5.14
C ASP A 355 2.85 6.87 -4.07
N GLY A 356 1.54 7.12 -3.97
CA GLY A 356 0.96 8.12 -3.06
C GLY A 356 1.12 9.58 -3.50
N ASP A 357 1.70 9.83 -4.69
CA ASP A 357 1.92 11.17 -5.24
C ASP A 357 0.61 11.80 -5.73
N VAL A 358 0.23 12.90 -5.09
CA VAL A 358 -0.99 13.67 -5.39
C VAL A 358 -0.71 15.02 -6.05
N LEU A 359 0.55 15.36 -6.30
CA LEU A 359 0.95 16.59 -6.98
C LEU A 359 1.18 16.37 -8.47
N SER A 360 1.75 15.22 -8.85
CA SER A 360 1.91 14.89 -10.27
C SER A 360 0.55 14.62 -10.93
N PRO A 361 0.40 14.94 -12.23
CA PRO A 361 -0.77 14.51 -13.00
C PRO A 361 -0.94 12.99 -12.91
N PRO A 362 -2.14 12.48 -12.58
CA PRO A 362 -2.34 11.04 -12.42
C PRO A 362 -2.25 10.32 -13.77
N ALA A 363 -1.76 9.07 -13.72
CA ALA A 363 -1.91 8.17 -14.86
C ALA A 363 -3.40 7.94 -15.14
N GLN A 364 -3.77 7.73 -16.40
CA GLN A 364 -5.17 7.61 -16.80
C GLN A 364 -5.44 6.26 -17.46
N PHE A 365 -6.58 5.66 -17.13
CA PHE A 365 -7.06 4.40 -17.70
C PHE A 365 -6.09 3.22 -17.52
N THR A 366 -5.39 3.16 -16.39
CA THR A 366 -4.54 2.03 -16.03
C THR A 366 -5.37 0.85 -15.52
N SER A 367 -4.99 -0.37 -15.86
CA SER A 367 -5.67 -1.58 -15.38
C SER A 367 -5.14 -2.06 -14.03
N THR A 368 -3.83 -2.09 -13.85
CA THR A 368 -3.15 -2.71 -12.70
C THR A 368 -2.00 -1.83 -12.23
N LEU A 369 -1.79 -1.74 -10.92
CA LEU A 369 -0.73 -0.93 -10.32
C LEU A 369 0.13 -1.81 -9.42
N SER A 370 1.45 -1.66 -9.54
CA SER A 370 2.40 -2.23 -8.59
C SER A 370 2.47 -1.33 -7.36
N VAL A 371 2.21 -1.87 -6.16
CA VAL A 371 2.25 -1.13 -4.90
C VAL A 371 3.25 -1.83 -3.96
N PRO A 372 4.44 -1.26 -3.71
CA PRO A 372 5.47 -1.91 -2.91
C PRO A 372 5.04 -2.06 -1.44
N PRO A 373 5.64 -2.99 -0.66
CA PRO A 373 5.42 -3.04 0.78
C PRO A 373 5.84 -1.71 1.43
N GLY A 374 5.04 -1.23 2.39
CA GLY A 374 5.19 0.11 2.97
C GLY A 374 4.78 1.25 2.02
N GLY A 375 4.24 0.94 0.83
CA GLY A 375 3.78 1.92 -0.15
C GLY A 375 2.26 2.08 -0.19
N ALA A 376 1.80 3.06 -0.97
CA ALA A 376 0.39 3.31 -1.20
C ALA A 376 0.12 3.86 -2.60
N THR A 377 -1.14 3.84 -3.02
CA THR A 377 -1.64 4.49 -4.24
C THR A 377 -3.08 4.95 -4.03
N ILE A 378 -3.52 5.93 -4.82
CA ILE A 378 -4.93 6.34 -4.86
C ILE A 378 -5.45 6.09 -6.26
N VAL A 379 -6.63 5.49 -6.37
CA VAL A 379 -7.29 5.26 -7.67
C VAL A 379 -8.69 5.84 -7.67
N ASP A 380 -9.06 6.48 -8.77
CA ASP A 380 -10.44 6.88 -9.06
C ASP A 380 -11.01 5.98 -10.15
N MET A 381 -12.26 5.55 -9.97
CA MET A 381 -13.03 4.77 -10.93
C MET A 381 -14.40 5.42 -11.16
N HIS A 382 -15.03 5.11 -12.29
CA HIS A 382 -16.39 5.54 -12.60
C HIS A 382 -17.26 4.33 -12.90
N MET A 383 -18.32 4.15 -12.12
CA MET A 383 -19.13 2.93 -12.13
C MET A 383 -20.16 2.98 -13.27
N LEU A 384 -19.86 2.39 -14.42
CA LEU A 384 -20.71 2.51 -15.61
C LEU A 384 -21.79 1.44 -15.72
N VAL A 385 -21.58 0.27 -15.11
CA VAL A 385 -22.46 -0.90 -15.20
C VAL A 385 -22.69 -1.47 -13.79
N PRO A 386 -23.89 -1.98 -13.48
CA PRO A 386 -24.15 -2.64 -12.21
C PRO A 386 -23.48 -4.02 -12.17
N GLY A 387 -23.25 -4.54 -10.96
CA GLY A 387 -22.61 -5.82 -10.72
C GLY A 387 -21.55 -5.75 -9.62
N THR A 388 -20.92 -6.88 -9.32
CA THR A 388 -19.81 -6.96 -8.39
C THR A 388 -18.49 -6.74 -9.15
N MET A 389 -17.78 -5.69 -8.79
CA MET A 389 -16.39 -5.45 -9.19
C MET A 389 -15.48 -6.07 -8.12
N THR A 390 -14.43 -6.79 -8.53
CA THR A 390 -13.64 -7.60 -7.60
C THR A 390 -12.24 -7.04 -7.45
N LEU A 391 -11.93 -6.53 -6.25
CA LEU A 391 -10.61 -6.10 -5.85
C LEU A 391 -9.73 -7.34 -5.68
N VAL A 392 -8.54 -7.33 -6.27
CA VAL A 392 -7.58 -8.44 -6.16
C VAL A 392 -6.14 -7.93 -6.10
N ASP A 393 -5.28 -8.75 -5.52
CA ASP A 393 -3.87 -8.77 -5.89
C ASP A 393 -3.68 -9.69 -7.11
N HIS A 394 -3.27 -9.10 -8.24
CA HIS A 394 -3.17 -9.81 -9.52
C HIS A 394 -1.91 -10.70 -9.66
N ALA A 395 -1.07 -10.81 -8.62
CA ALA A 395 -0.28 -12.01 -8.41
C ALA A 395 -1.24 -13.15 -8.00
N ILE A 396 -1.99 -13.64 -9.00
CA ILE A 396 -3.39 -14.05 -8.85
C ILE A 396 -3.63 -15.23 -7.91
N PHE A 397 -2.63 -16.09 -7.68
CA PHE A 397 -2.72 -17.16 -6.67
C PHE A 397 -2.91 -16.61 -5.24
N ARG A 398 -2.61 -15.34 -4.98
CA ARG A 398 -2.92 -14.67 -3.71
C ARG A 398 -4.43 -14.54 -3.46
N LEU A 399 -5.26 -14.64 -4.50
CA LEU A 399 -6.71 -14.83 -4.35
C LEU A 399 -7.02 -16.04 -3.47
N ASP A 400 -6.33 -17.16 -3.70
CA ASP A 400 -6.53 -18.37 -2.90
C ASP A 400 -5.98 -18.25 -1.49
N LYS A 401 -5.10 -17.28 -1.25
CA LYS A 401 -4.64 -16.83 0.07
C LYS A 401 -5.56 -15.76 0.70
N GLY A 402 -6.63 -15.35 0.02
CA GLY A 402 -7.67 -14.44 0.53
C GLY A 402 -7.59 -13.00 0.06
N ALA A 403 -6.75 -12.66 -0.92
CA ALA A 403 -6.56 -11.29 -1.42
C ALA A 403 -7.72 -10.89 -2.36
N VAL A 404 -8.93 -10.83 -1.81
CA VAL A 404 -10.18 -10.58 -2.52
C VAL A 404 -11.07 -9.61 -1.76
N GLY A 405 -11.70 -8.68 -2.48
CA GLY A 405 -12.73 -7.80 -1.95
C GLY A 405 -13.78 -7.48 -3.00
N TYR A 406 -14.99 -7.12 -2.57
CA TYR A 406 -16.09 -6.81 -3.46
C TYR A 406 -16.49 -5.35 -3.39
N LEU A 407 -16.69 -4.74 -4.56
CA LEU A 407 -17.37 -3.48 -4.76
C LEU A 407 -18.68 -3.74 -5.50
N ASN A 408 -19.79 -3.73 -4.75
CA ASN A 408 -21.11 -4.02 -5.28
C ASN A 408 -21.74 -2.75 -5.83
N VAL A 409 -21.93 -2.70 -7.15
CA VAL A 409 -22.52 -1.58 -7.88
C VAL A 409 -23.99 -1.89 -8.17
N SER A 410 -24.88 -1.06 -7.63
CA SER A 410 -26.32 -1.15 -7.88
C SER A 410 -26.76 -0.17 -8.97
N GLY A 411 -27.82 -0.49 -9.74
CA GLY A 411 -28.36 0.43 -10.74
C GLY A 411 -28.94 -0.26 -11.96
N LYS A 412 -29.37 0.55 -12.92
CA LYS A 412 -29.92 0.04 -14.19
C LYS A 412 -28.79 -0.50 -15.08
N PRO A 413 -28.98 -1.66 -15.72
CA PRO A 413 -28.04 -2.14 -16.74
C PRO A 413 -27.83 -1.11 -17.85
N ARG A 414 -26.64 -1.16 -18.46
CA ARG A 414 -26.25 -0.35 -19.63
C ARG A 414 -25.87 -1.28 -20.79
N PRO A 415 -26.87 -1.80 -21.55
CA PRO A 415 -26.62 -2.76 -22.62
C PRO A 415 -25.72 -2.23 -23.75
N ASP A 416 -25.63 -0.90 -23.89
CA ASP A 416 -24.70 -0.23 -24.80
C ASP A 416 -23.23 -0.41 -24.41
N ILE A 417 -22.95 -0.75 -23.15
CA ILE A 417 -21.60 -0.97 -22.61
C ILE A 417 -21.34 -2.45 -22.32
N TYR A 418 -22.28 -3.13 -21.64
CA TYR A 418 -22.14 -4.51 -21.21
C TYR A 418 -23.44 -5.26 -21.40
N GLN A 419 -23.44 -6.20 -22.36
CA GLN A 419 -24.58 -7.05 -22.68
C GLN A 419 -24.13 -8.42 -23.16
N SER A 420 -25.00 -9.40 -22.98
CA SER A 420 -24.88 -10.72 -23.57
C SER A 420 -26.27 -11.16 -24.03
N VAL A 421 -26.33 -11.81 -25.19
CA VAL A 421 -27.56 -12.48 -25.65
C VAL A 421 -27.91 -13.70 -24.81
N GLN A 422 -26.90 -14.27 -24.13
CA GLN A 422 -27.07 -15.36 -23.17
C GLN A 422 -27.17 -14.79 -21.75
N PRO A 423 -28.01 -15.37 -20.87
CA PRO A 423 -28.06 -14.96 -19.47
C PRO A 423 -26.71 -15.22 -18.78
N PRO A 424 -26.33 -14.42 -17.77
CA PRO A 424 -25.15 -14.71 -16.97
C PRO A 424 -25.32 -16.07 -16.27
N ALA A 425 -24.30 -16.91 -16.34
CA ALA A 425 -24.25 -18.20 -15.68
C ALA A 425 -23.29 -18.14 -14.48
N PRO A 426 -23.64 -18.73 -13.32
CA PRO A 426 -22.69 -18.90 -12.23
C PRO A 426 -21.48 -19.71 -12.72
N CYS A 427 -20.29 -19.32 -12.32
CA CYS A 427 -19.09 -20.11 -12.55
C CYS A 427 -18.88 -21.03 -11.33
N PRO A 428 -19.14 -22.35 -11.45
CA PRO A 428 -19.10 -23.24 -10.30
C PRO A 428 -17.71 -23.25 -9.64
N GLY A 429 -17.68 -23.01 -8.33
CA GLY A 429 -16.43 -22.98 -7.55
C GLY A 429 -15.63 -21.67 -7.64
N CYS A 430 -16.13 -20.65 -8.33
CA CYS A 430 -15.42 -19.39 -8.49
C CYS A 430 -15.48 -18.51 -7.23
N LYS A 431 -14.32 -18.01 -6.78
CA LYS A 431 -14.20 -17.03 -5.67
C LYS A 431 -14.26 -15.56 -6.14
N LEU A 432 -14.37 -15.31 -7.45
CA LEU A 432 -14.24 -13.96 -8.03
C LEU A 432 -15.56 -13.23 -8.25
N HIS A 433 -16.61 -13.94 -8.65
CA HIS A 433 -17.91 -13.37 -9.01
C HIS A 433 -19.02 -14.29 -8.48
N PRO A 434 -19.45 -14.07 -7.23
CA PRO A 434 -20.50 -14.86 -6.58
C PRO A 434 -21.90 -14.61 -7.15
#